data_AF-A0A9P8PFA2-F1
#
_entry.id   AF-A0A9P8PFA2-F1
#
_cell.length_a   1.000
_cell.length_b   1.000
_cell.length_c   1.000
_cell.angle_alpha   90.00
_cell.angle_beta   90.00
_cell.angle_gamma   90.00
#
_symmetry.space_group_name_H-M   'P 1'
#
loop_
_entity.id
_entity.type
_entity.pdbx_description
1 polymer ?
#
loop_
_entity_poly.entity_id
_entity_poly.type
_entity_poly.pdbx_seq_one_letter_code
_entity_poly.pdbx_strand_id
1 'polypeptide(L)' 'MAVTKELTDMTIGSRLLQQVRSNIKLKRAIGSYQGLRHAMGLPVHGQRTKYNARTARRLNKLNRTQ' A
#
# COMPACT_ATOMS: atom_id res chain seq x y z
N MET A 1 25.55 -7.64 -19.49
CA MET A 1 25.57 -7.41 -18.02
C MET A 1 25.52 -5.94 -17.60
N ALA A 2 25.57 -4.96 -18.52
CA ALA A 2 25.45 -3.54 -18.18
C ALA A 2 24.03 -3.16 -17.70
N VAL A 3 22.99 -3.55 -18.45
CA VAL A 3 21.58 -3.22 -18.11
C VAL A 3 21.13 -3.86 -16.78
N THR A 4 21.57 -5.08 -16.48
CA THR A 4 21.26 -5.76 -15.22
C THR A 4 21.88 -5.07 -14.01
N LYS A 5 23.06 -4.47 -14.19
CA LYS A 5 23.72 -3.68 -13.14
C LYS A 5 22.92 -2.41 -12.84
N GLU A 6 22.54 -1.67 -13.88
CA GLU A 6 21.68 -0.48 -13.75
C GLU A 6 20.34 -0.79 -13.07
N LEU A 7 19.71 -1.92 -13.43
CA LEU A 7 18.48 -2.40 -12.79
C LEU A 7 18.64 -2.74 -11.31
N THR A 8 19.86 -3.09 -10.86
CA THR A 8 20.13 -3.46 -9.47
C THR A 8 20.17 -2.24 -8.56
N ASP A 9 20.65 -1.11 -9.07
CA ASP A 9 20.71 0.16 -8.32
C ASP A 9 19.34 0.84 -8.21
N MET A 10 18.40 0.52 -9.11
CA MET A 10 17.03 1.03 -9.07
C MET A 10 16.19 0.34 -7.98
N THR A 11 15.29 1.10 -7.34
CA THR A 11 14.27 0.56 -6.42
C THR A 11 13.13 -0.11 -7.18
N ILE A 12 13.36 -1.35 -7.63
CA ILE A 12 12.38 -2.16 -8.36
C ILE A 12 11.94 -3.40 -7.59
N GLY A 13 10.81 -3.99 -8.01
CA GLY A 13 10.33 -5.29 -7.53
C GLY A 13 10.11 -5.34 -6.01
N SER A 14 10.81 -6.28 -5.35
CA SER A 14 10.64 -6.59 -3.93
C SER A 14 11.00 -5.43 -3.01
N ARG A 15 12.02 -4.64 -3.34
CA ARG A 15 12.47 -3.49 -2.53
C ARG A 15 11.37 -2.43 -2.44
N LEU A 16 10.72 -2.15 -3.58
CA LEU A 16 9.58 -1.23 -3.64
C LEU A 16 8.38 -1.76 -2.85
N LEU A 17 8.05 -3.05 -3.00
CA LEU A 17 6.95 -3.68 -2.25
C LEU A 17 7.17 -3.61 -0.74
N GLN A 18 8.40 -3.84 -0.28
CA GLN A 18 8.73 -3.79 1.14
C GLN A 18 8.64 -2.36 1.69
N GLN A 19 9.10 -1.36 0.92
CA GLN A 19 8.96 0.05 1.27
C GLN A 19 7.49 0.46 1.40
N VAL A 20 6.63 0.09 0.45
CA VAL A 20 5.19 0.37 0.50
C VAL A 20 4.52 -0.29 1.71
N ARG A 21 4.84 -1.56 1.99
CA ARG A 21 4.32 -2.27 3.17
C ARG A 21 4.77 -1.63 4.48
N SER A 22 6.03 -1.19 4.54
CA SER A 22 6.56 -0.46 5.69
C SER A 22 5.78 0.83 5.95
N ASN A 23 5.53 1.61 4.90
CA ASN A 23 4.75 2.85 5.00
C ASN A 23 3.32 2.62 5.52
N ILE A 24 2.64 1.56 5.05
CA ILE A 24 1.28 1.23 5.52
C ILE A 24 1.31 0.78 7.00
N LYS A 25 2.30 -0.03 7.39
CA LYS A 25 2.48 -0.45 8.79
C LYS A 25 2.75 0.74 9.71
N LEU A 26 3.59 1.68 9.29
CA LEU A 26 3.87 2.91 10.02
C LEU A 26 2.59 3.75 10.21
N LYS A 27 1.81 3.94 9.15
CA LYS A 27 0.52 4.67 9.22
C LYS A 27 -0.45 4.04 10.22
N ARG A 28 -0.46 2.70 10.33
CA ARG A 28 -1.27 1.97 11.32
C ARG A 28 -0.71 2.15 12.73
N ALA A 29 0.60 2.01 12.92
CA ALA A 29 1.24 2.12 14.23
C ALA A 29 1.03 3.51 14.86
N ILE A 30 1.09 4.56 14.04
CA ILE A 30 0.83 5.94 14.48
C ILE A 30 -0.65 6.19 14.79
N GLY A 31 -1.57 5.33 14.32
CA GLY A 31 -3.01 5.54 14.48
C GLY A 31 -3.60 6.59 13.54
N SER A 32 -2.92 6.89 12.43
CA SER A 32 -3.42 7.84 11.44
C SER A 32 -4.75 7.39 10.81
N TYR A 33 -5.57 8.36 10.35
CA TYR A 33 -6.81 8.06 9.61
C TYR A 33 -6.56 7.06 8.47
N GLN A 34 -5.52 7.29 7.67
CA GLN A 34 -5.19 6.40 6.56
C GLN A 34 -4.87 4.97 7.02
N GLY A 35 -4.15 4.82 8.13
CA GLY A 35 -3.86 3.52 8.74
C GLY A 35 -5.13 2.76 9.17
N LEU A 36 -6.08 3.47 9.81
CA LEU A 36 -7.38 2.90 10.17
C LEU A 36 -8.17 2.46 8.92
N ARG A 37 -8.18 3.28 7.86
CA ARG A 37 -8.85 2.94 6.60
C ARG A 37 -8.24 1.72 5.91
N HIS A 38 -6.91 1.60 5.93
CA HIS A 38 -6.20 0.41 5.44
C HIS A 38 -6.50 -0.86 6.25
N ALA A 39 -6.72 -0.75 7.57
CA ALA A 39 -7.12 -1.87 8.41
C ALA A 39 -8.57 -2.30 8.16
N MET A 40 -9.46 -1.32 7.93
CA MET A 40 -10.89 -1.56 7.70
C MET A 40 -11.24 -1.95 6.25
N GLY A 41 -10.27 -1.97 5.33
CA GLY A 41 -10.55 -2.23 3.91
C GLY A 41 -11.36 -1.11 3.24
N LEU A 42 -11.27 0.12 3.73
CA LEU A 42 -12.04 1.24 3.19
C LEU A 42 -11.18 2.13 2.29
N PRO A 43 -11.81 2.94 1.42
CA PRO A 43 -11.12 3.97 0.68
C PRO A 43 -10.37 4.95 1.59
N VAL A 44 -9.14 5.28 1.18
CA VAL A 44 -8.17 6.06 1.98
C VAL A 44 -8.15 7.54 1.59
N HIS A 45 -8.43 7.86 0.32
CA HIS A 45 -8.31 9.22 -0.24
C HIS A 45 -9.64 10.00 -0.24
N GLY A 46 -10.48 9.83 0.79
CA GLY A 46 -11.74 10.59 0.91
C GLY A 46 -12.86 10.19 -0.05
N GLN A 47 -12.76 9.02 -0.70
CA GLN A 47 -13.79 8.54 -1.62
C GLN A 47 -15.06 8.10 -0.87
N ARG A 48 -16.22 8.31 -1.49
CA ARG A 48 -17.53 7.94 -0.92
C ARG A 48 -17.66 6.42 -0.75
N THR A 49 -18.20 5.96 0.39
CA THR A 49 -18.31 4.53 0.72
C THR A 49 -19.73 3.96 0.66
N LYS A 50 -20.74 4.82 0.47
CA LYS A 50 -22.16 4.44 0.51
C LYS A 50 -22.55 3.46 -0.60
N TYR A 51 -22.04 3.65 -1.81
CA TYR A 51 -22.43 2.87 -2.99
C TYR A 51 -21.25 2.08 -3.60
N ASN A 52 -20.14 2.77 -3.88
CA ASN A 52 -19.03 2.20 -4.66
C ASN A 52 -17.73 2.16 -3.85
N ALA A 53 -17.43 1.00 -3.24
CA ALA A 53 -16.17 0.77 -2.51
C ALA A 53 -15.60 -0.66 -2.68
N ARG A 54 -16.09 -1.43 -3.66
CA ARG A 54 -15.78 -2.86 -3.83
C ARG A 54 -14.29 -3.14 -3.97
N THR A 55 -13.60 -2.38 -4.83
CA THR A 55 -12.16 -2.53 -5.07
C THR A 55 -11.34 -2.26 -3.81
N ALA A 56 -11.66 -1.19 -3.09
CA ALA A 56 -11.01 -0.85 -1.82
C ALA A 56 -11.21 -1.96 -0.78
N ARG A 57 -12.44 -2.46 -0.62
CA ARG A 57 -12.75 -3.57 0.30
C ARG A 57 -11.96 -4.85 -0.02
N ARG A 58 -11.71 -5.11 -1.30
CA ARG A 58 -10.93 -6.27 -1.73
C ARG A 58 -9.43 -6.09 -1.53
N LEU A 59 -8.89 -4.91 -1.86
CA LEU A 59 -7.44 -4.71 -2.04
C LEU A 59 -6.77 -3.88 -0.94
N ASN A 60 -7.50 -3.03 -0.20
CA ASN A 60 -6.93 -2.23 0.87
C ASN A 60 -6.74 -3.11 2.11
N LYS A 61 -5.61 -3.82 2.14
CA LYS A 61 -5.17 -4.62 3.28
C LYS A 61 -3.83 -4.09 3.79
N LEU A 62 -3.52 -4.42 5.04
CA LEU A 62 -2.24 -4.06 5.66
C LEU A 62 -1.06 -4.74 4.97
N ASN A 63 -1.23 -6.01 4.62
CA ASN A 63 -0.29 -6.75 3.81
C ASN A 63 -0.75 -6.70 2.36
N ARG A 64 -0.42 -5.59 1.67
CA ARG A 64 -0.78 -5.44 0.25
C ARG A 64 0.02 -6.43 -0.59
N THR A 65 -0.68 -7.29 -1.31
CA THR A 65 -0.10 -8.42 -2.04
C THR A 65 0.36 -8.02 -3.42
N GLN A 66 -0.32 -7.07 -4.06
CA GLN A 66 -0.03 -6.51 -5.38
C GLN A 66 -0.55 -5.08 -5.46
#